data_AF-A0A7V5ERJ3-F1
#
_entry.id   AF-A0A7V5ERJ3-F1
#
_cell.length_a   1.000
_cell.length_b   1.000
_cell.length_c   1.000
_cell.angle_alpha   90.00
_cell.angle_beta   90.00
_cell.angle_gamma   90.00
#
_symmetry.space_group_name_H-M   'P 1'
#
loop_
_entity.id
_entity.type
_entity.pdbx_description
1 polymer ?
#
loop_
_entity_poly.entity_id
_entity_poly.type
_entity_poly.pdbx_seq_one_letter_code
_entity_poly.pdbx_strand_id
1 'polypeptide(L)'
;MRPTSFPRHLWPLSLHRYRGRLSLGDHDLEALARKLGTPLYLYDLATLDHAIAAYRHGLRAWPGPSRITYAAKAWLSLPLVQLLARRGLGFDVVSEGELAIVLHGGADPRGVHLHGN
;
A
#
# COMPACT_ATOMS: atom_id res chain seq x y z
N MET A 1 -20.47 2.18 25.81
CA MET A 1 -20.61 2.64 24.41
C MET A 1 -20.14 1.53 23.48
N ARG A 2 -20.97 1.05 22.55
CA ARG A 2 -20.52 0.10 21.53
C ARG A 2 -19.55 0.84 20.59
N PRO A 3 -18.39 0.26 20.22
CA PRO A 3 -17.55 0.87 19.19
C PRO A 3 -18.40 1.02 17.93
N THR A 4 -18.55 2.24 17.43
CA THR A 4 -19.17 2.48 16.12
C THR A 4 -18.30 1.79 15.09
N SER A 5 -18.78 0.68 14.54
CA SER A 5 -18.05 -0.14 13.59
C SER A 5 -18.01 0.59 12.24
N PHE A 6 -16.80 0.93 11.78
CA PHE A 6 -16.61 1.41 10.42
C PHE A 6 -16.89 0.26 9.43
N PRO A 7 -17.53 0.54 8.28
CA PRO A 7 -17.64 -0.45 7.21
C PRO A 7 -16.23 -0.86 6.75
N ARG A 8 -15.81 -2.07 7.08
CA ARG A 8 -14.44 -2.57 6.82
C ARG A 8 -14.06 -2.61 5.33
N HIS A 9 -15.04 -2.57 4.43
CA HIS A 9 -14.80 -2.56 2.98
C HIS A 9 -14.54 -1.16 2.41
N LEU A 10 -14.77 -0.09 3.19
CA LEU A 10 -14.54 1.30 2.76
C LEU A 10 -13.33 1.95 3.44
N TRP A 11 -13.01 1.51 4.66
CA TRP A 11 -11.99 2.13 5.49
C TRP A 11 -10.77 1.23 5.66
N PRO A 12 -9.59 1.80 5.96
CA PRO A 12 -8.43 1.02 6.33
C PRO A 12 -8.73 0.03 7.46
N LEU A 13 -8.15 -1.16 7.39
CA LEU A 13 -8.42 -2.27 8.30
C LEU A 13 -8.06 -1.96 9.75
N SER A 14 -7.04 -1.13 9.98
CA SER A 14 -6.60 -0.72 11.32
C SER A 14 -7.33 0.53 11.85
N LEU A 15 -8.28 1.10 11.10
CA LEU A 15 -9.07 2.25 11.55
C LEU A 15 -10.02 1.82 12.66
N HIS A 16 -9.94 2.51 13.80
CA HIS A 16 -10.83 2.29 14.91
C HIS A 16 -11.08 3.57 15.71
N ARG A 17 -12.09 3.51 16.59
CA ARG A 17 -12.43 4.61 17.50
C ARG A 17 -12.16 4.16 18.93
N TYR A 18 -11.32 4.90 19.65
CA TYR A 18 -10.99 4.65 21.05
C TYR A 18 -11.23 5.92 21.87
N ARG A 19 -12.02 5.81 22.95
CA ARG A 19 -12.39 6.94 23.84
C ARG A 19 -12.87 8.20 23.08
N GLY A 20 -13.64 8.00 22.00
CA GLY A 20 -14.18 9.09 21.19
C GLY A 20 -13.23 9.64 20.12
N ARG A 21 -11.96 9.21 20.07
CA ARG A 21 -10.95 9.67 19.12
C ARG A 21 -10.73 8.63 18.03
N LEU A 22 -10.37 9.09 16.82
CA LEU A 22 -10.04 8.22 15.69
C LEU A 22 -8.56 7.85 15.72
N SER A 23 -8.29 6.57 15.52
CA SER A 23 -6.93 6.02 15.46
C SER A 23 -6.76 5.14 14.23
N LEU A 24 -5.60 5.22 13.59
CA LEU A 24 -5.17 4.33 12.52
C LEU A 24 -3.92 3.57 12.98
N GLY A 25 -4.05 2.26 13.16
CA GLY A 25 -3.11 1.51 13.99
C GLY A 25 -3.01 2.15 15.38
N ASP A 26 -1.81 2.27 15.93
CA ASP A 26 -1.59 2.87 17.25
C ASP A 26 -1.50 4.41 17.24
N HIS A 27 -1.87 5.06 16.14
CA HIS A 27 -1.73 6.51 15.97
C HIS A 27 -3.06 7.25 16.06
N ASP A 28 -3.16 8.20 16.98
CA ASP A 28 -4.27 9.15 17.08
C ASP A 28 -4.25 10.17 15.94
N LEU A 29 -5.33 10.21 15.15
CA LEU A 29 -5.38 11.01 13.92
C LEU A 29 -5.38 12.52 14.17
N GLU A 30 -5.98 12.96 15.27
CA GLU A 30 -6.02 14.38 15.64
C GLU A 30 -4.64 14.85 16.12
N ALA A 31 -3.92 14.01 16.87
CA ALA A 31 -2.54 14.27 17.25
C ALA A 31 -1.61 14.33 16.03
N LEU A 32 -1.77 13.42 15.06
CA LEU A 32 -1.04 13.47 13.80
C LEU A 32 -1.33 14.74 13.00
N ALA A 33 -2.60 15.12 12.88
CA ALA A 33 -3.01 16.33 12.16
C ALA A 33 -2.40 17.60 12.81
N ARG A 34 -2.39 17.70 14.14
CA ARG A 34 -1.71 18.81 14.84
C ARG A 34 -0.20 18.82 14.63
N LYS A 35 0.43 17.64 14.61
CA LYS A 35 1.89 17.51 14.48
C LYS A 35 2.40 17.75 13.06
N LEU A 36 1.68 17.25 12.06
CA LEU A 36 2.12 17.19 10.65
C LEU A 36 1.37 18.17 9.75
N GLY A 37 0.33 18.83 10.26
CA GLY A 37 -0.52 19.74 9.48
C GLY A 37 -1.57 18.99 8.65
N THR A 38 -2.37 19.76 7.92
CA THR A 38 -3.42 19.25 7.02
C THR A 38 -3.42 20.03 5.69
N PRO A 39 -3.73 19.40 4.55
CA PRO A 39 -4.19 18.02 4.37
C PRO A 39 -3.09 16.97 4.63
N LEU A 40 -3.47 15.83 5.22
CA LEU A 40 -2.57 14.74 5.59
C LEU A 40 -3.07 13.41 5.03
N TYR A 41 -2.23 12.75 4.22
CA TYR A 41 -2.50 11.42 3.68
C TYR A 41 -1.80 10.36 4.53
N LEU A 42 -2.57 9.40 5.02
CA LEU A 42 -2.07 8.28 5.83
C LEU A 42 -2.36 6.97 5.11
N TYR A 43 -1.32 6.16 4.94
CA TYR A 43 -1.41 4.84 4.33
C TYR A 43 -1.29 3.78 5.42
N ASP A 44 -2.28 2.91 5.51
CA ASP A 44 -2.30 1.80 6.47
C ASP A 44 -1.56 0.59 5.91
N LEU A 45 -0.44 0.24 6.53
CA LEU A 45 0.35 -0.91 6.10
C LEU A 45 -0.40 -2.23 6.29
N ALA A 46 -1.26 -2.34 7.31
CA ALA A 46 -2.05 -3.55 7.53
C ALA A 46 -3.03 -3.80 6.38
N THR A 47 -3.66 -2.73 5.87
CA THR A 47 -4.51 -2.79 4.67
C THR A 47 -3.71 -3.22 3.44
N LEU A 48 -2.51 -2.68 3.25
CA LEU A 48 -1.63 -3.05 2.14
C LEU A 48 -1.18 -4.51 2.22
N ASP A 49 -0.77 -4.98 3.40
CA ASP A 49 -0.37 -6.37 3.63
C ASP A 49 -1.53 -7.35 3.42
N HIS A 50 -2.73 -6.98 3.87
CA HIS A 50 -3.93 -7.78 3.63
C HIS A 50 -4.24 -7.92 2.14
N ALA A 51 -4.15 -6.83 1.36
CA ALA A 51 -4.35 -6.88 -0.08
C ALA A 51 -3.33 -7.80 -0.76
N ILE A 52 -2.05 -7.68 -0.40
CA ILE A 52 -0.98 -8.56 -0.92
C ILE A 52 -1.28 -10.03 -0.59
N ALA A 53 -1.67 -10.33 0.64
CA ALA A 53 -2.02 -11.68 1.06
C ALA A 53 -3.23 -12.23 0.29
N ALA A 54 -4.25 -11.40 0.03
CA ALA A 54 -5.42 -11.77 -0.76
C ALA A 54 -5.05 -12.11 -2.21
N TYR A 55 -4.23 -11.29 -2.88
CA TYR A 55 -3.73 -11.59 -4.23
C TYR A 55 -2.91 -12.88 -4.25
N ARG A 56 -2.01 -13.07 -3.27
CA ARG A 56 -1.25 -14.32 -3.12
C ARG A 56 -2.16 -15.53 -2.95
N HIS A 57 -3.24 -15.39 -2.18
CA HIS A 57 -4.22 -16.45 -1.99
C HIS A 57 -4.92 -16.81 -3.29
N GLY A 58 -5.47 -15.81 -3.99
CA GLY A 58 -6.17 -16.04 -5.27
C GLY A 58 -5.28 -16.66 -6.35
N LEU A 59 -4.02 -16.22 -6.42
CA LEU A 59 -3.06 -16.73 -7.41
C LEU A 59 -2.62 -18.18 -7.16
N ARG A 60 -2.88 -18.79 -5.99
CA ARG A 60 -2.58 -20.21 -5.76
C ARG A 60 -3.38 -21.16 -6.65
N ALA A 61 -4.54 -20.73 -7.13
CA ALA A 61 -5.33 -21.52 -8.06
C ALA A 61 -4.81 -21.43 -9.51
N TRP A 62 -3.86 -20.53 -9.80
CA TRP A 62 -3.29 -20.38 -11.12
C TRP A 62 -2.25 -21.48 -11.39
N PRO A 63 -2.37 -22.26 -12.48
CA PRO A 63 -1.49 -23.42 -12.73
C PRO A 63 -0.08 -23.04 -13.22
N GLY A 64 0.14 -21.80 -13.65
CA GLY A 64 1.42 -21.33 -14.18
C GLY A 64 2.24 -20.52 -13.16
N PRO A 65 3.46 -20.10 -13.54
CA PRO A 65 4.17 -19.08 -12.78
C PRO A 65 3.34 -17.79 -12.76
N SER A 66 3.29 -17.14 -11.59
CA SER A 66 2.64 -15.84 -11.42
C SER A 66 3.46 -14.96 -10.50
N ARG A 67 3.30 -13.64 -10.69
CA ARG A 67 3.90 -12.61 -9.85
C ARG A 67 2.88 -11.50 -9.65
N ILE A 68 2.85 -10.93 -8.46
CA ILE A 68 2.06 -9.73 -8.17
C ILE A 68 2.89 -8.52 -8.59
N THR A 69 2.34 -7.69 -9.47
CA THR A 69 2.92 -6.40 -9.86
C THR A 69 2.09 -5.26 -9.26
N TYR A 70 2.77 -4.24 -8.75
CA TYR A 70 2.13 -3.00 -8.31
C TYR A 70 2.13 -1.98 -9.45
N ALA A 71 0.96 -1.45 -9.79
CA ALA A 71 0.84 -0.41 -10.80
C ALA A 71 1.27 0.95 -10.25
N ALA A 72 2.44 1.45 -10.68
CA ALA A 72 3.04 2.69 -10.22
C ALA A 72 2.11 3.91 -10.39
N LYS A 73 1.31 3.92 -11.46
CA LYS A 73 0.29 4.96 -11.74
C LYS A 73 -0.77 5.14 -10.64
N ALA A 74 -0.94 4.17 -9.74
CA ALA A 74 -1.88 4.30 -8.63
C ALA A 74 -1.37 5.32 -7.59
N TRP A 75 -0.10 5.18 -7.20
CA TRP A 75 0.67 6.13 -6.39
C TRP A 75 2.10 5.61 -6.25
N LEU A 76 3.12 6.46 -6.39
CA LEU A 76 4.51 6.03 -6.30
C LEU A 76 5.30 6.93 -5.34
N SER A 77 6.07 6.29 -4.45
CA SER A 77 7.05 6.95 -3.60
C SER A 77 8.17 5.99 -3.24
N LEU A 78 9.36 6.52 -2.93
CA LEU A 78 10.51 5.71 -2.58
C LEU A 78 10.25 4.78 -1.37
N PRO A 79 9.61 5.23 -0.26
CA PRO A 79 9.30 4.34 0.85
C PRO A 79 8.34 3.20 0.48
N LEU A 80 7.34 3.48 -0.38
CA LEU A 80 6.43 2.45 -0.85
C LEU A 80 7.17 1.41 -1.71
N VAL A 81 7.99 1.86 -2.67
CA VAL A 81 8.78 0.94 -3.51
C VAL A 81 9.64 0.04 -2.64
N GLN A 82 10.41 0.60 -1.71
CA GLN A 82 11.28 -0.17 -0.82
C GLN A 82 10.48 -1.21 -0.01
N LEU A 83 9.29 -0.82 0.46
CA LEU A 83 8.41 -1.72 1.20
C LEU A 83 7.88 -2.87 0.33
N LEU A 84 7.39 -2.57 -0.89
CA LEU A 84 6.85 -3.57 -1.80
C LEU A 84 7.94 -4.48 -2.39
N ALA A 85 9.12 -3.94 -2.68
CA ALA A 85 10.29 -4.70 -3.11
C ALA A 85 10.75 -5.69 -2.03
N ARG A 86 10.82 -5.28 -0.75
CA ARG A 86 11.09 -6.20 0.38
C ARG A 86 10.02 -7.30 0.52
N ARG A 87 8.79 -7.03 0.10
CA ARG A 87 7.71 -8.03 0.04
C ARG A 87 7.76 -8.88 -1.22
N GLY A 88 8.69 -8.65 -2.15
CA GLY A 88 8.87 -9.44 -3.37
C GLY A 88 7.85 -9.16 -4.47
N LEU A 89 7.22 -7.99 -4.47
CA LEU A 89 6.34 -7.56 -5.58
C LEU A 89 7.18 -7.03 -6.75
N GLY A 90 6.65 -7.24 -7.97
CA GLY A 90 7.10 -6.52 -9.16
C GLY A 90 6.42 -5.16 -9.30
N PHE A 91 6.74 -4.44 -10.36
CA PHE A 91 6.20 -3.10 -10.63
C PHE A 91 5.82 -2.95 -12.10
N ASP A 92 4.63 -2.41 -12.34
CA ASP A 92 4.21 -1.92 -13.65
C ASP A 92 4.45 -0.40 -13.69
N VAL A 93 5.34 0.06 -14.56
CA VAL A 93 5.71 1.48 -14.73
C VAL A 93 5.32 1.95 -16.12
N VAL A 94 5.02 3.24 -16.28
CA VAL A 94 4.59 3.85 -17.55
C VAL A 94 5.52 4.96 -18.06
N SER A 95 6.55 5.33 -17.27
CA SER A 95 7.48 6.39 -17.64
C SER A 95 8.90 6.10 -17.17
N GLU A 96 9.87 6.78 -17.77
CA GLU A 96 11.27 6.75 -17.33
C GLU A 96 11.43 7.22 -15.88
N GLY A 97 10.68 8.24 -15.46
CA GLY A 97 10.71 8.74 -14.08
C GLY A 97 10.23 7.69 -13.07
N GLU A 98 9.16 6.97 -13.39
CA GLU A 98 8.68 5.87 -12.54
C GLU A 98 9.69 4.70 -12.52
N LEU A 99 10.27 4.35 -13.69
CA LEU A 99 11.31 3.34 -13.79
C LEU A 99 12.52 3.69 -12.90
N ALA A 100 12.98 4.94 -12.95
CA ALA A 100 14.07 5.43 -12.12
C ALA A 100 13.77 5.30 -10.62
N ILE A 101 12.56 5.67 -10.20
CA ILE A 101 12.14 5.57 -8.79
C ILE A 101 12.08 4.11 -8.33
N VAL A 102 11.51 3.19 -9.13
CA VAL A 102 11.39 1.78 -8.72
C VAL A 102 12.76 1.09 -8.61
N LEU A 103 13.67 1.37 -9.54
CA LEU A 103 15.04 0.85 -9.50
C LEU A 103 15.81 1.44 -8.31
N HIS A 104 15.69 2.74 -8.06
CA HIS A 104 16.31 3.38 -6.90
C HIS A 104 15.77 2.84 -5.57
N GLY A 105 14.50 2.46 -5.51
CA GLY A 105 13.89 1.83 -4.34
C GLY A 105 14.20 0.34 -4.16
N GLY A 106 15.05 -0.24 -5.00
CA GLY A 106 15.52 -1.62 -4.87
C GLY A 106 14.58 -2.67 -5.45
N ALA A 107 13.73 -2.31 -6.42
CA ALA A 107 12.98 -3.29 -7.19
C ALA A 107 13.94 -4.23 -7.94
N ASP A 108 13.61 -5.53 -8.00
CA ASP A 108 14.28 -6.47 -8.91
C ASP A 108 13.93 -6.09 -10.36
N PRO A 109 14.91 -5.70 -11.20
CA PRO A 109 14.64 -5.32 -12.58
C PRO A 109 13.92 -6.41 -13.38
N ARG A 110 14.10 -7.69 -13.05
CA ARG A 110 13.41 -8.81 -13.70
C ARG A 110 11.92 -8.88 -13.36
N GLY A 111 11.45 -8.07 -12.42
CA GLY A 111 10.04 -7.91 -12.05
C GLY A 111 9.46 -6.55 -12.37
N VAL A 112 10.16 -5.73 -13.16
CA VAL A 112 9.66 -4.45 -13.64
C VAL A 112 9.16 -4.61 -15.08
N HIS A 113 7.94 -4.14 -15.34
CA HIS A 113 7.33 -4.13 -16.66
C HIS A 113 7.08 -2.67 -17.07
N LEU A 114 7.70 -2.25 -18.16
CA LEU A 114 7.49 -0.93 -18.74
C LEU A 114 6.32 -0.98 -19.74
N HIS A 115 5.28 -0.20 -19.47
CA HIS A 115 4.11 -0.01 -20.32
C HIS A 115 4.22 1.33 -21.05
N GLY A 116 3.56 1.43 -22.20
CA GLY A 116 3.51 2.64 -23.03
C GLY A 116 2.55 2.42 -24.20
N ASN A 117 1.92 3.50 -24.67
CA ASN A 117 1.06 3.47 -25.85
C ASN A 117 1.85 3.75 -27.12
#